data_AF-A0A355HA30-F1
#
_entry.id   AF-A0A355HA30-F1
#
_cell.length_a   1.000
_cell.length_b   1.000
_cell.length_c   1.000
_cell.angle_alpha   90.00
_cell.angle_beta   90.00
_cell.angle_gamma   90.00
#
_symmetry.space_group_name_H-M   'P 1'
#
loop_
_entity.id
_entity.type
_entity.pdbx_description
1 polymer ?
#
loop_
_entity_poly.entity_id
_entity_poly.type
_entity_poly.pdbx_seq_one_letter_code
_entity_poly.pdbx_strand_id
1 'polypeptide(L)'
;MFKFSDLSDKEEDFNAQDHLLSPKKFFEKRRIAKKVYVFDLRSSEDYETSHLPGAHNLPFENFEDSIYQMPFSGEIMLYGGDQKELFSAAEILYDNGFEIFYFIDSYDSLIGGVDASFIDISQKAQEHITSFIKDSAEKFQGISIIIETKTELKANYSIQFIELSATPAEKISIDFENFQVFVSNEGIPYLEGTEVDLNDKGELEAFNPNMSITEISGSVEEQIQHVLDEEV
;
A
#
# COMPACT_ATOMS: atom_id res chain seq x y z
N MET A 1 8.01 -36.81 3.18
CA MET A 1 9.49 -36.79 3.27
C MET A 1 9.91 -35.45 2.72
N PHE A 2 10.28 -34.52 3.61
CA PHE A 2 10.67 -33.16 3.24
C PHE A 2 11.97 -33.23 2.44
N LYS A 3 12.01 -32.57 1.29
CA LYS A 3 13.24 -32.29 0.58
C LYS A 3 13.73 -30.95 1.10
N PHE A 4 14.66 -30.97 2.04
CA PHE A 4 15.56 -29.82 2.21
C PHE A 4 16.34 -29.74 0.90
N SER A 5 16.14 -28.67 0.13
CA SER A 5 17.10 -28.32 -0.91
C SER A 5 18.43 -28.08 -0.21
N ASP A 6 19.43 -28.88 -0.56
CA ASP A 6 20.80 -28.66 -0.13
C ASP A 6 21.23 -27.30 -0.69
N LEU A 7 21.24 -26.27 0.15
CA LEU A 7 21.58 -24.90 -0.25
C LEU A 7 23.05 -24.78 -0.68
N SER A 8 23.86 -25.83 -0.50
CA SER A 8 25.25 -25.90 -0.96
C SER A 8 25.40 -25.86 -2.50
N ASP A 9 24.31 -26.09 -3.25
CA ASP A 9 24.31 -26.05 -4.72
C ASP A 9 23.85 -24.68 -5.31
N LYS A 10 23.48 -23.69 -4.49
CA LYS A 10 23.20 -22.33 -5.00
C LYS A 10 24.54 -21.56 -5.11
N GLU A 11 25.12 -21.55 -6.31
CA GLU A 11 26.31 -20.75 -6.66
C GLU A 11 26.05 -19.21 -6.65
N GLU A 12 24.83 -18.76 -6.36
CA GLU A 12 24.51 -17.34 -6.17
C GLU A 12 24.56 -16.99 -4.67
N ASP A 13 25.55 -16.18 -4.30
CA ASP A 13 25.58 -15.51 -2.99
C ASP A 13 24.29 -14.70 -2.83
N PHE A 14 23.53 -14.95 -1.77
CA PHE A 14 22.31 -14.20 -1.48
C PHE A 14 22.62 -12.71 -1.33
N ASN A 15 21.87 -11.88 -2.05
CA ASN A 15 21.95 -10.44 -1.95
C ASN A 15 20.60 -9.86 -1.53
N ALA A 16 20.48 -9.50 -0.25
CA ALA A 16 19.26 -8.92 0.32
C ALA A 16 18.78 -7.66 -0.45
N GLN A 17 19.68 -6.92 -1.12
CA GLN A 17 19.30 -5.74 -1.89
C GLN A 17 18.36 -6.05 -3.06
N ASP A 18 18.41 -7.27 -3.60
CA ASP A 18 17.54 -7.68 -4.71
C ASP A 18 16.07 -7.87 -4.25
N HIS A 19 15.85 -7.93 -2.94
CA HIS A 19 14.55 -8.08 -2.30
C HIS A 19 14.04 -6.78 -1.65
N LEU A 20 14.86 -5.74 -1.59
CA LEU A 20 14.49 -4.44 -1.05
C LEU A 20 13.61 -3.66 -2.04
N LEU A 21 12.44 -3.23 -1.59
CA LEU A 21 11.48 -2.46 -2.38
C LEU A 21 11.47 -0.99 -2.01
N SER A 22 11.25 -0.14 -3.02
CA SER A 22 10.75 1.22 -2.81
C SER A 22 9.32 1.19 -2.23
N PRO A 23 8.88 2.24 -1.53
CA PRO A 23 7.49 2.38 -1.04
C PRO A 23 6.45 2.12 -2.13
N LYS A 24 6.61 2.72 -3.32
CA LYS A 24 5.71 2.50 -4.45
C LYS A 24 5.60 1.02 -4.84
N LYS A 25 6.75 0.36 -5.06
CA LYS A 25 6.78 -1.07 -5.42
C LYS A 25 6.21 -1.97 -4.34
N PHE A 26 6.37 -1.62 -3.07
CA PHE A 26 5.74 -2.33 -1.96
C PHE A 26 4.20 -2.28 -2.09
N PHE A 27 3.63 -1.08 -2.18
CA PHE A 27 2.18 -0.94 -2.28
C PHE A 27 1.60 -1.47 -3.61
N GLU A 28 2.32 -1.32 -4.72
CA GLU A 28 1.95 -1.92 -6.02
C GLU A 28 1.81 -3.43 -5.91
N LYS A 29 2.82 -4.11 -5.33
CA LYS A 29 2.76 -5.57 -5.10
C LYS A 29 1.62 -5.95 -4.18
N ARG A 30 1.46 -5.27 -3.04
CA ARG A 30 0.35 -5.49 -2.10
C ARG A 30 -1.00 -5.36 -2.79
N ARG A 31 -1.14 -4.44 -3.75
CA ARG A 31 -2.38 -4.18 -4.49
C ARG A 31 -2.70 -5.22 -5.55
N ILE A 32 -1.71 -5.72 -6.29
CA ILE A 32 -1.94 -6.56 -7.47
C ILE A 32 -1.69 -8.05 -7.24
N ALA A 33 -0.96 -8.41 -6.18
CA ALA A 33 -0.64 -9.80 -5.90
C ALA A 33 -1.90 -10.56 -5.52
N LYS A 34 -2.11 -11.73 -6.15
CA LYS A 34 -3.24 -12.62 -5.83
C LYS A 34 -3.22 -13.13 -4.40
N LYS A 35 -2.02 -13.30 -3.84
CA LYS A 35 -1.81 -13.88 -2.52
C LYS A 35 -0.55 -13.29 -1.90
N VAL A 36 -0.76 -12.35 -0.99
CA VAL A 36 0.29 -11.61 -0.31
C VAL A 36 0.10 -11.74 1.20
N TYR A 37 1.22 -11.91 1.91
CA TYR A 37 1.25 -11.96 3.36
C TYR A 37 2.16 -10.87 3.87
N VAL A 38 1.61 -9.96 4.65
CA VAL A 38 2.34 -8.83 5.19
C VAL A 38 2.69 -9.12 6.65
N PHE A 39 3.96 -8.96 7.01
CA PHE A 39 4.43 -9.12 8.39
C PHE A 39 5.08 -7.82 8.88
N ASP A 40 4.65 -7.42 10.08
CA ASP A 40 5.21 -6.29 10.82
C ASP A 40 6.20 -6.81 11.86
N LEU A 41 7.48 -6.53 11.66
CA LEU A 41 8.57 -6.98 12.54
C LEU A 41 8.81 -6.04 13.71
N ARG A 42 8.04 -4.96 13.86
CA ARG A 42 8.15 -4.04 15.01
C ARG A 42 7.61 -4.68 16.28
N SER A 43 7.84 -3.98 17.38
CA SER A 43 7.24 -4.34 18.66
C SER A 43 5.71 -4.39 18.57
N SER A 44 5.08 -5.18 19.44
CA SER A 44 3.61 -5.20 19.49
C SER A 44 3.01 -3.85 19.87
N GLU A 45 3.72 -3.01 20.63
CA GLU A 45 3.26 -1.65 20.97
C GLU A 45 3.20 -0.73 19.74
N ASP A 46 4.23 -0.77 18.89
CA ASP A 46 4.25 0.00 17.65
C ASP A 46 3.18 -0.49 16.67
N TYR A 47 2.97 -1.81 16.60
CA TYR A 47 1.93 -2.43 15.79
C TYR A 47 0.53 -1.99 16.23
N GLU A 48 0.21 -2.06 17.53
CA GLU A 48 -1.10 -1.64 18.06
C GLU A 48 -1.36 -0.14 17.89
N THR A 49 -0.29 0.67 17.87
CA THR A 49 -0.41 2.11 17.62
C THR A 49 -0.84 2.40 16.19
N SER A 50 -0.24 1.73 15.20
CA SER A 50 -0.58 1.86 13.78
C SER A 50 0.14 0.77 12.98
N HIS A 51 -0.56 0.08 12.09
CA HIS A 51 0.01 -0.96 11.22
C HIS A 51 -0.69 -0.98 9.86
N LEU A 52 -0.10 -1.68 8.88
CA LEU A 52 -0.77 -1.89 7.60
C LEU A 52 -1.98 -2.83 7.78
N PRO A 53 -3.14 -2.54 7.16
CA PRO A 53 -4.30 -3.43 7.21
C PRO A 53 -3.97 -4.85 6.72
N GLY A 54 -4.40 -5.85 7.50
CA GLY A 54 -4.12 -7.26 7.22
C GLY A 54 -2.69 -7.72 7.51
N ALA A 55 -1.83 -6.87 8.07
CA ALA A 55 -0.49 -7.30 8.51
C ALA A 55 -0.57 -8.20 9.74
N HIS A 56 0.38 -9.12 9.87
CA HIS A 56 0.57 -9.92 11.08
C HIS A 56 1.78 -9.40 11.85
N ASN A 57 1.60 -9.08 13.15
CA ASN A 57 2.74 -8.74 13.99
C ASN A 57 3.58 -9.99 14.27
N LEU A 58 4.85 -9.93 13.91
CA LEU A 58 5.85 -10.94 14.24
C LEU A 58 7.16 -10.22 14.61
N PRO A 59 7.29 -9.72 15.85
CA PRO A 59 8.44 -8.93 16.26
C PRO A 59 9.76 -9.62 15.93
N PHE A 60 10.77 -8.86 15.47
CA PHE A 60 12.03 -9.40 14.98
C PHE A 60 12.71 -10.35 15.99
N GLU A 61 12.64 -10.04 17.28
CA GLU A 61 13.18 -10.87 18.36
C GLU A 61 12.64 -12.31 18.38
N ASN A 62 11.44 -12.54 17.84
CA ASN A 62 10.78 -13.84 17.78
C ASN A 62 10.73 -14.40 16.34
N PHE A 63 11.30 -13.68 15.36
CA PHE A 63 11.12 -13.95 13.94
C PHE A 63 11.71 -15.31 13.54
N GLU A 64 12.99 -15.55 13.82
CA GLU A 64 13.69 -16.79 13.48
C GLU A 64 12.97 -18.02 14.08
N ASP A 65 12.55 -17.93 15.33
CA ASP A 65 11.83 -18.98 16.05
C ASP A 65 10.38 -19.17 15.59
N SER A 66 9.87 -18.33 14.69
CA SER A 66 8.46 -18.35 14.27
C SER A 66 8.26 -18.48 12.77
N ILE A 67 9.33 -18.48 11.96
CA ILE A 67 9.22 -18.59 10.50
C ILE A 67 8.48 -19.85 10.03
N TYR A 68 8.48 -20.94 10.81
CA TYR A 68 7.73 -22.16 10.45
C TYR A 68 6.21 -21.97 10.49
N GLN A 69 5.73 -20.90 11.10
CA GLN A 69 4.31 -20.51 11.12
C GLN A 69 3.95 -19.66 9.89
N MET A 70 4.95 -19.16 9.16
CA MET A 70 4.75 -18.37 7.96
C MET A 70 4.35 -19.27 6.78
N PRO A 71 3.57 -18.74 5.83
CA PRO A 71 3.17 -19.49 4.65
C PRO A 71 4.37 -19.72 3.73
N PHE A 72 4.64 -20.98 3.40
CA PHE A 72 5.67 -21.37 2.41
C PHE A 72 5.24 -21.13 0.95
N SER A 73 4.08 -20.52 0.71
CA SER A 73 3.54 -20.23 -0.62
C SER A 73 2.87 -18.86 -0.64
N GLY A 74 3.07 -18.09 -1.71
CA GLY A 74 2.60 -16.70 -1.81
C GLY A 74 3.74 -15.71 -1.65
N GLU A 75 3.47 -14.43 -1.89
CA GLU A 75 4.48 -13.37 -1.70
C GLU A 75 4.50 -12.94 -0.24
N ILE A 76 5.66 -13.04 0.42
CA ILE A 76 5.87 -12.49 1.77
C ILE A 76 6.38 -11.06 1.63
N MET A 77 5.80 -10.14 2.41
CA MET A 77 6.22 -8.76 2.47
C MET A 77 6.51 -8.37 3.91
N LEU A 78 7.74 -7.92 4.18
CA LEU A 78 8.18 -7.54 5.51
C LEU A 78 8.35 -6.02 5.62
N TYR A 79 7.93 -5.46 6.75
CA TYR A 79 8.35 -4.13 7.18
C TYR A 79 8.65 -4.15 8.67
N GLY A 80 9.48 -3.22 9.14
CA GLY A 80 10.02 -3.22 10.50
C GLY A 80 10.39 -1.83 10.99
N GLY A 81 11.06 -1.78 12.15
CA GLY A 81 11.47 -0.51 12.77
C GLY A 81 12.74 0.06 12.14
N ASP A 82 13.67 -0.81 11.76
CA ASP A 82 14.91 -0.41 11.10
C ASP A 82 15.39 -1.40 10.05
N GLN A 83 16.27 -0.90 9.19
CA GLN A 83 16.78 -1.62 8.04
C GLN A 83 17.61 -2.85 8.43
N LYS A 84 18.37 -2.80 9.53
CA LYS A 84 19.30 -3.88 9.88
C LYS A 84 18.54 -5.16 10.24
N GLU A 85 17.46 -5.03 11.00
CA GLU A 85 16.58 -6.16 11.34
C GLU A 85 15.94 -6.76 10.09
N LEU A 86 15.49 -5.92 9.15
CA LEU A 86 14.84 -6.37 7.92
C LEU A 86 15.80 -7.10 6.97
N PHE A 87 17.06 -6.65 6.85
CA PHE A 87 18.09 -7.39 6.13
C PHE A 87 18.38 -8.75 6.78
N SER A 88 18.47 -8.79 8.10
CA SER A 88 18.67 -10.04 8.83
C SER A 88 17.48 -11.00 8.65
N ALA A 89 16.25 -10.49 8.67
CA ALA A 89 15.04 -11.26 8.41
C ALA A 89 15.01 -11.82 6.97
N ALA A 90 15.47 -11.04 6.00
CA ALA A 90 15.60 -11.48 4.60
C ALA A 90 16.60 -12.65 4.46
N GLU A 91 17.76 -12.57 5.12
CA GLU A 91 18.74 -13.66 5.19
C GLU A 91 18.14 -14.92 5.84
N ILE A 92 17.44 -14.77 6.97
CA ILE A 92 16.77 -15.88 7.67
C ILE A 92 15.75 -16.57 6.75
N LEU A 93 14.93 -15.82 6.01
CA LEU A 93 13.97 -16.39 5.07
C LEU A 93 14.67 -17.16 3.95
N TYR A 94 15.72 -16.58 3.37
CA TYR A 94 16.49 -17.24 2.30
C TYR A 94 17.10 -18.57 2.76
N ASP A 95 17.78 -18.57 3.92
CA ASP A 95 18.45 -19.73 4.48
C ASP A 95 17.47 -20.85 4.88
N ASN A 96 16.21 -20.49 5.12
CA ASN A 96 15.14 -21.44 5.44
C ASN A 96 14.27 -21.82 4.24
N GLY A 97 14.68 -21.45 3.03
CA GLY A 97 14.10 -21.93 1.78
C GLY A 97 12.83 -21.20 1.34
N PHE A 98 12.55 -20.00 1.86
CA PHE A 98 11.49 -19.15 1.32
C PHE A 98 11.93 -18.61 -0.05
N GLU A 99 11.06 -18.76 -1.06
CA GLU A 99 11.41 -18.44 -2.45
C GLU A 99 11.04 -17.02 -2.85
N ILE A 100 9.92 -16.49 -2.34
CA ILE A 100 9.37 -15.20 -2.77
C ILE A 100 9.05 -14.33 -1.55
N PHE A 101 10.00 -13.46 -1.21
CA PHE A 101 9.83 -12.47 -0.17
C PHE A 101 10.42 -11.14 -0.60
N TYR A 102 9.89 -10.07 -0.03
CA TYR A 102 10.34 -8.70 -0.23
C TYR A 102 10.29 -7.95 1.09
N PHE A 103 11.09 -6.90 1.21
CA PHE A 103 11.04 -6.04 2.38
C PHE A 103 11.24 -4.57 2.01
N ILE A 104 10.99 -3.68 2.97
CA ILE A 104 11.27 -2.25 2.84
C ILE A 104 12.22 -1.80 3.95
N ASP A 105 12.78 -0.61 3.80
CA ASP A 105 13.72 0.02 4.72
C ASP A 105 13.20 0.16 6.16
N SER A 106 11.99 0.70 6.34
CA SER A 106 11.32 0.86 7.64
C SER A 106 9.83 1.17 7.44
N TYR A 107 9.03 1.07 8.50
CA TYR A 107 7.63 1.51 8.50
C TYR A 107 7.51 3.01 8.17
N ASP A 108 8.37 3.85 8.74
CA ASP A 108 8.34 5.30 8.52
C ASP A 108 8.70 5.64 7.06
N SER A 109 9.70 4.96 6.49
CA SER A 109 10.06 5.08 5.07
C SER A 109 8.92 4.60 4.17
N LEU A 110 8.19 3.54 4.56
CA LEU A 110 7.04 3.02 3.83
C LEU A 110 5.88 4.03 3.79
N ILE A 111 5.49 4.57 4.94
CA ILE A 111 4.35 5.50 5.04
C ILE A 111 4.72 6.90 4.52
N GLY A 112 5.94 7.38 4.80
CA GLY A 112 6.39 8.72 4.42
C GLY A 112 6.94 8.83 3.00
N GLY A 113 7.30 7.71 2.36
CA GLY A 113 7.90 7.67 1.03
C GLY A 113 6.89 7.72 -0.13
N VAL A 114 5.76 8.38 0.09
CA VAL A 114 4.66 8.53 -0.89
C VAL A 114 4.88 9.81 -1.70
N ASP A 115 4.67 9.72 -3.00
CA ASP A 115 4.85 10.84 -3.93
C ASP A 115 3.77 10.87 -5.02
N ALA A 116 3.85 11.85 -5.93
CA ALA A 116 2.88 12.06 -7.00
C ALA A 116 2.71 10.83 -7.91
N SER A 117 3.70 9.93 -7.97
CA SER A 117 3.64 8.74 -8.83
C SER A 117 2.72 7.64 -8.30
N PHE A 118 2.16 7.78 -7.09
CA PHE A 118 1.16 6.87 -6.53
C PHE A 118 -0.23 7.08 -7.11
N ILE A 119 -0.50 8.27 -7.68
CA ILE A 119 -1.81 8.70 -8.14
C ILE A 119 -1.71 9.08 -9.61
N ASP A 120 -2.56 8.49 -10.45
CA ASP A 120 -2.72 8.91 -11.83
C ASP A 120 -3.87 9.93 -11.91
N ILE A 121 -3.55 11.20 -12.19
CA ILE A 121 -4.57 12.25 -12.33
C ILE A 121 -4.66 12.61 -13.81
N SER A 122 -5.84 12.39 -14.41
CA SER A 122 -6.08 12.70 -15.82
C SER A 122 -5.81 14.17 -16.12
N GLN A 123 -5.38 14.49 -17.35
CA GLN A 123 -5.14 15.88 -17.76
C GLN A 123 -6.37 16.77 -17.51
N LYS A 124 -7.58 16.24 -17.78
CA LYS A 124 -8.83 16.98 -17.58
C LYS A 124 -9.08 17.27 -16.11
N ALA A 125 -8.82 16.29 -15.22
CA ALA A 125 -8.93 16.49 -13.78
C ALA A 125 -7.91 17.51 -13.27
N GLN A 126 -6.65 17.47 -13.74
CA GLN A 126 -5.64 18.47 -13.38
C GLN A 126 -6.05 19.90 -13.81
N GLU A 127 -6.55 20.05 -15.03
CA GLU A 127 -7.06 21.32 -15.55
C GLU A 127 -8.27 21.82 -14.73
N HIS A 128 -9.18 20.91 -14.36
CA HIS A 128 -10.35 21.22 -13.53
C HIS A 128 -9.95 21.70 -12.13
N ILE A 129 -9.05 20.98 -11.45
CA ILE A 129 -8.55 21.33 -10.11
C ILE A 129 -7.87 22.71 -10.16
N THR A 130 -6.96 22.92 -11.11
CA THR A 130 -6.20 24.16 -11.24
C THR A 130 -7.12 25.34 -11.55
N SER A 131 -8.11 25.16 -12.43
CA SER A 131 -9.10 26.20 -12.74
C SER A 131 -9.96 26.55 -11.53
N PHE A 132 -10.44 25.55 -10.78
CA PHE A 132 -11.23 25.76 -9.57
C PHE A 132 -10.45 26.57 -8.52
N ILE A 133 -9.18 26.24 -8.29
CA ILE A 133 -8.31 26.93 -7.33
C ILE A 133 -8.14 28.40 -7.74
N LYS A 134 -7.83 28.65 -9.01
CA LYS A 134 -7.64 29.99 -9.56
C LYS A 134 -8.91 30.84 -9.47
N ASP A 135 -10.05 30.27 -9.87
CA ASP A 135 -11.35 30.97 -9.84
C ASP A 135 -11.84 31.25 -8.42
N SER A 136 -11.39 30.45 -7.45
CA SER A 136 -11.66 30.64 -6.03
C SER A 136 -10.79 31.72 -5.37
N ALA A 137 -10.10 32.55 -6.16
CA ALA A 137 -9.12 33.54 -5.70
C ALA A 137 -8.04 32.91 -4.81
N GLU A 138 -7.59 31.70 -5.19
CA GLU A 138 -6.55 30.94 -4.48
C GLU A 138 -6.89 30.78 -3.00
N LYS A 139 -8.15 30.52 -2.64
CA LYS A 139 -8.53 30.15 -1.26
C LYS A 139 -8.20 28.69 -0.93
N PHE A 140 -8.07 27.85 -1.97
CA PHE A 140 -7.79 26.43 -1.86
C PHE A 140 -6.35 26.16 -2.28
N GLN A 141 -5.70 25.21 -1.63
CA GLN A 141 -4.33 24.78 -1.95
C GLN A 141 -4.29 23.49 -2.78
N GLY A 142 -5.43 22.80 -2.90
CA GLY A 142 -5.48 21.53 -3.58
C GLY A 142 -6.69 20.70 -3.19
N ILE A 143 -6.53 19.38 -3.29
CA ILE A 143 -7.56 18.40 -2.98
C ILE A 143 -7.10 17.44 -1.89
N SER A 144 -8.04 16.84 -1.18
CA SER A 144 -7.80 15.68 -0.34
C SER A 144 -8.51 14.49 -0.94
N ILE A 145 -7.75 13.41 -1.14
CA ILE A 145 -8.31 12.09 -1.43
C ILE A 145 -8.63 11.45 -0.08
N ILE A 146 -9.92 11.26 0.17
CA ILE A 146 -10.43 10.64 1.38
C ILE A 146 -10.68 9.17 1.06
N ILE A 147 -9.97 8.32 1.79
CA ILE A 147 -10.00 6.87 1.62
C ILE A 147 -10.70 6.29 2.85
N GLU A 148 -11.91 5.77 2.66
CA GLU A 148 -12.67 5.07 3.69
C GLU A 148 -12.47 3.58 3.55
N THR A 149 -11.66 2.99 4.43
CA THR A 149 -11.41 1.55 4.47
C THR A 149 -12.70 0.78 4.77
N LYS A 150 -12.89 -0.36 4.09
CA LYS A 150 -14.06 -1.24 4.25
C LYS A 150 -13.65 -2.66 4.59
N THR A 151 -12.57 -3.16 3.98
CA THR A 151 -11.89 -4.41 4.33
C THR A 151 -10.39 -4.19 4.33
N GLU A 152 -9.59 -5.24 4.57
CA GLU A 152 -8.12 -5.16 4.53
C GLU A 152 -7.55 -4.73 3.16
N LEU A 153 -8.30 -5.01 2.08
CA LEU A 153 -7.88 -4.73 0.70
C LEU A 153 -8.84 -3.80 -0.05
N LYS A 154 -10.00 -3.46 0.53
CA LYS A 154 -11.02 -2.64 -0.13
C LYS A 154 -11.31 -1.33 0.60
N ALA A 155 -11.47 -0.26 -0.16
CA ALA A 155 -11.80 1.08 0.32
C ALA A 155 -12.70 1.84 -0.65
N ASN A 156 -13.42 2.85 -0.14
CA ASN A 156 -14.11 3.85 -0.95
C ASN A 156 -13.29 5.13 -1.02
N TYR A 157 -13.40 5.82 -2.15
CA TYR A 157 -12.60 7.02 -2.42
C TYR A 157 -13.54 8.20 -2.67
N SER A 158 -13.19 9.36 -2.13
CA SER A 158 -13.87 10.61 -2.43
C SER A 158 -12.88 11.77 -2.43
N ILE A 159 -13.26 12.87 -3.08
CA ILE A 159 -12.39 14.04 -3.24
C ILE A 159 -13.05 15.25 -2.58
N GLN A 160 -12.26 16.02 -1.85
CA GLN A 160 -12.67 17.33 -1.30
C GLN A 160 -11.60 18.39 -1.58
N PHE A 161 -12.01 19.60 -1.93
CA PHE A 161 -11.07 20.73 -2.00
C PHE A 161 -10.66 21.19 -0.61
N ILE A 162 -9.37 21.49 -0.42
CA ILE A 162 -8.79 21.88 0.87
C ILE A 162 -8.42 23.36 0.85
N GLU A 163 -8.98 24.11 1.80
CA GLU A 163 -8.65 25.51 2.01
C GLU A 163 -7.20 25.67 2.52
N LEU A 164 -6.54 26.75 2.13
CA LEU A 164 -5.19 27.12 2.61
C LEU A 164 -5.11 27.27 4.14
N SER A 165 -6.22 27.63 4.77
CA SER A 165 -6.32 27.84 6.22
C SER A 165 -6.40 26.53 7.01
N ALA A 166 -6.64 25.41 6.32
CA ALA A 166 -7.13 24.16 6.91
C ALA A 166 -6.12 23.01 6.80
N THR A 167 -4.81 23.27 6.83
CA THR A 167 -3.78 22.21 6.73
C THR A 167 -3.95 21.19 7.86
N PRO A 168 -4.36 19.94 7.54
CA PRO A 168 -4.65 18.96 8.58
C PRO A 168 -3.36 18.41 9.18
N ALA A 169 -3.27 18.33 10.51
CA ALA A 169 -2.06 17.92 11.22
C ALA A 169 -1.62 16.45 10.96
N GLU A 170 -2.52 15.62 10.42
CA GLU A 170 -2.33 14.17 10.23
C GLU A 170 -2.47 13.74 8.76
N LYS A 171 -2.17 14.65 7.82
CA LYS A 171 -2.16 14.34 6.39
C LYS A 171 -0.78 14.54 5.79
N ILE A 172 -0.41 13.60 4.92
CA ILE A 172 0.72 13.73 4.01
C ILE A 172 0.31 14.64 2.87
N SER A 173 1.19 15.58 2.53
CA SER A 173 1.05 16.44 1.36
C SER A 173 1.90 15.89 0.23
N ILE A 174 1.27 15.68 -0.92
CA ILE A 174 1.92 15.24 -2.15
C ILE A 174 1.87 16.41 -3.13
N ASP A 175 3.04 16.91 -3.51
CA ASP A 175 3.15 18.07 -4.40
C ASP A 175 2.97 17.64 -5.86
N PHE A 176 1.97 18.24 -6.53
CA PHE A 176 1.84 18.28 -7.98
C PHE A 176 2.25 19.67 -8.47
N GLU A 177 2.50 19.83 -9.77
CA GLU A 177 3.07 21.09 -10.32
C GLU A 177 2.30 22.37 -9.92
N ASN A 178 0.96 22.30 -9.81
CA ASN A 178 0.10 23.47 -9.60
C ASN A 178 -0.82 23.38 -8.36
N PHE A 179 -0.83 22.24 -7.67
CA PHE A 179 -1.71 22.01 -6.52
C PHE A 179 -1.14 20.89 -5.64
N GLN A 180 -1.67 20.76 -4.43
CA GLN A 180 -1.28 19.71 -3.51
C GLN A 180 -2.39 18.64 -3.39
N VAL A 181 -1.99 17.40 -3.18
CA VAL A 181 -2.92 16.31 -2.82
C VAL A 181 -2.65 15.89 -1.39
N PHE A 182 -3.71 15.87 -0.58
CA PHE A 182 -3.65 15.49 0.83
C PHE A 182 -4.30 14.13 1.07
N VAL A 183 -3.61 13.28 1.82
CA VAL A 183 -4.07 11.95 2.20
C VAL A 183 -3.74 11.69 3.66
N SER A 184 -4.61 11.02 4.41
CA SER A 184 -4.30 10.62 5.79
C SER A 184 -3.29 9.47 5.81
N ASN A 185 -2.53 9.33 6.90
CA ASN A 185 -1.64 8.19 7.09
C ASN A 185 -2.38 6.84 6.95
N GLU A 186 -3.60 6.76 7.49
CA GLU A 186 -4.47 5.57 7.38
C GLU A 186 -4.89 5.23 5.93
N GLY A 187 -4.90 6.22 5.04
CA GLY A 187 -5.26 6.04 3.62
C GLY A 187 -4.10 5.56 2.75
N ILE A 188 -2.85 5.77 3.17
CA ILE A 188 -1.64 5.39 2.39
C ILE A 188 -1.65 3.94 1.89
N PRO A 189 -2.06 2.93 2.69
CA PRO A 189 -2.06 1.53 2.25
C PRO A 189 -2.94 1.23 1.02
N TYR A 190 -3.80 2.17 0.63
CA TYR A 190 -4.75 2.05 -0.48
C TYR A 190 -4.52 3.11 -1.58
N LEU A 191 -3.48 3.93 -1.46
CA LEU A 191 -3.28 5.06 -2.34
C LEU A 191 -2.63 4.69 -3.68
N GLU A 192 -1.67 3.77 -3.67
CA GLU A 192 -0.94 3.39 -4.88
C GLU A 192 -1.89 2.83 -5.94
N GLY A 193 -1.83 3.37 -7.16
CA GLY A 193 -2.71 2.99 -8.26
C GLY A 193 -4.09 3.66 -8.21
N THR A 194 -4.26 4.71 -7.40
CA THR A 194 -5.47 5.54 -7.43
C THR A 194 -5.48 6.36 -8.71
N GLU A 195 -6.60 6.32 -9.42
CA GLU A 195 -6.91 7.12 -10.59
C GLU A 195 -7.87 8.24 -10.20
N VAL A 196 -7.64 9.44 -10.72
CA VAL A 196 -8.50 10.61 -10.54
C VAL A 196 -8.89 11.16 -11.91
N ASP A 197 -10.19 11.21 -12.18
CA ASP A 197 -10.75 11.76 -13.42
C ASP A 197 -12.03 12.57 -13.14
N LEU A 198 -12.67 13.07 -14.19
CA LEU A 198 -14.00 13.66 -14.15
C LEU A 198 -15.06 12.63 -14.55
N ASN A 199 -16.09 12.50 -13.72
CA ASN A 199 -17.24 11.67 -14.04
C ASN A 199 -18.13 12.30 -15.15
N ASP A 200 -19.21 11.63 -15.56
CA ASP A 200 -20.13 12.10 -16.59
C ASP A 200 -20.82 13.44 -16.26
N LYS A 201 -20.81 13.87 -15.00
CA LYS A 201 -21.35 15.16 -14.53
C LYS A 201 -20.29 16.26 -14.50
N GLY A 202 -19.03 15.95 -14.82
CA GLY A 202 -17.90 16.87 -14.74
C GLY A 202 -17.42 17.11 -13.31
N GLU A 203 -17.74 16.21 -12.37
CA GLU A 203 -17.27 16.25 -10.98
C GLU A 203 -16.04 15.35 -10.83
N LEU A 204 -15.11 15.72 -9.94
CA LEU A 204 -13.93 14.91 -9.65
C LEU A 204 -14.34 13.60 -8.98
N GLU A 205 -13.78 12.50 -9.48
CA GLU A 205 -13.94 11.15 -8.95
C GLU A 205 -12.56 10.52 -8.75
N ALA A 206 -12.40 9.81 -7.64
CA ALA A 206 -11.22 8.99 -7.36
C ALA A 206 -11.64 7.52 -7.30
N PHE A 207 -10.81 6.64 -7.82
CA PHE A 207 -11.06 5.21 -7.85
C PHE A 207 -9.73 4.45 -7.91
N ASN A 208 -9.67 3.24 -7.36
CA ASN A 208 -8.53 2.34 -7.49
C ASN A 208 -9.01 1.01 -8.08
N PRO A 209 -8.57 0.61 -9.30
CA PRO A 209 -9.10 -0.57 -9.98
C PRO A 209 -9.04 -1.89 -9.23
N ASN A 210 -8.14 -2.02 -8.25
CA ASN A 210 -7.98 -3.27 -7.50
C ASN A 210 -8.50 -3.17 -6.07
N MET A 211 -8.63 -1.95 -5.54
CA MET A 211 -8.97 -1.71 -4.14
C MET A 211 -10.33 -1.02 -3.94
N SER A 212 -10.94 -0.47 -4.97
CA SER A 212 -12.28 0.07 -4.84
C SER A 212 -13.33 -1.02 -4.77
N ILE A 213 -14.39 -0.77 -3.99
CA ILE A 213 -15.61 -1.56 -4.06
C ILE A 213 -16.35 -1.14 -5.32
N THR A 214 -16.38 -2.01 -6.32
CA THR A 214 -17.28 -1.85 -7.46
C THR A 214 -18.69 -2.23 -7.00
N GLU A 215 -19.68 -1.37 -7.25
CA GLU A 215 -21.08 -1.79 -7.11
C GLU A 215 -21.28 -3.04 -7.98
N ILE A 216 -21.76 -4.10 -7.35
CA ILE A 216 -22.00 -5.35 -8.04
C ILE A 216 -23.20 -5.18 -8.98
N SER A 217 -22.94 -4.81 -10.23
CA SER A 217 -23.95 -4.80 -11.27
C SER A 217 -23.89 -6.13 -12.02
N GLY A 218 -25.02 -6.86 -12.07
CA GLY A 218 -25.08 -8.19 -12.68
C GLY A 218 -26.17 -9.08 -12.10
N SER A 219 -26.29 -10.27 -12.66
CA SER A 219 -27.14 -11.35 -12.15
C SER A 219 -26.64 -11.87 -10.80
N VAL A 220 -27.53 -12.44 -9.97
CA VAL A 220 -27.20 -12.98 -8.63
C VAL A 220 -26.01 -13.96 -8.67
N GLU A 221 -25.85 -14.73 -9.74
CA GLU A 221 -24.72 -15.65 -9.92
C GLU A 221 -23.39 -14.92 -10.14
N GLU A 222 -23.37 -13.82 -10.90
CA GLU A 222 -22.19 -12.95 -11.07
C GLU A 222 -21.83 -12.25 -9.75
N GLN A 223 -22.85 -11.88 -8.95
CA GLN A 223 -22.63 -11.31 -7.62
C GLN A 223 -22.02 -12.34 -6.66
N ILE A 224 -22.50 -13.59 -6.69
CA ILE A 224 -21.97 -14.69 -5.87
C ILE A 224 -20.54 -15.04 -6.29
N GLN A 225 -20.25 -15.12 -7.59
CA GLN A 225 -18.89 -15.42 -8.06
C GLN A 225 -17.90 -14.31 -7.69
N HIS A 226 -18.29 -13.03 -7.78
CA HIS A 226 -17.46 -11.91 -7.37
C HIS A 226 -17.15 -11.94 -5.87
N VAL A 227 -18.15 -12.23 -5.02
CA VAL A 227 -17.94 -12.37 -3.57
C VAL A 227 -17.01 -13.54 -3.26
N LEU A 228 -17.15 -14.67 -3.98
CA LEU A 228 -16.25 -15.82 -3.82
C LEU A 228 -14.82 -15.53 -4.31
N ASP A 229 -14.65 -14.70 -5.33
CA ASP A 229 -13.33 -14.28 -5.83
C ASP A 229 -12.68 -13.22 -4.91
N GLU A 230 -13.48 -12.47 -4.12
CA GLU A 230 -13.00 -11.51 -3.10
C GLU A 230 -12.68 -12.16 -1.74
N GLU A 231 -13.14 -13.38 -1.46
CA GLU A 231 -12.88 -14.13 -0.22
C GLU A 231 -11.65 -15.08 -0.28
N VAL A 232 -10.91 -15.14 -1.41
CA VAL A 232 -9.80 -16.11 -1.65
C VAL A 232 -8.42 -15.45 -1.68
#